data_AF-A0A1D8IQT3-F1
#
_entry.id   AF-A0A1D8IQT3-F1
#
_cell.length_a   1.000
_cell.length_b   1.000
_cell.length_c   1.000
_cell.angle_alpha   90.00
_cell.angle_beta   90.00
_cell.angle_gamma   90.00
#
_symmetry.space_group_name_H-M   'P 1'
#
loop_
_entity.id
_entity.type
_entity.pdbx_description
1 polymer ?
#
loop_
_entity_poly.entity_id
_entity_poly.type
_entity_poly.pdbx_seq_one_letter_code
_entity_poly.pdbx_strand_id
1 'polypeptide(L)'
;MFAYLRMTLGVIWLYNTWTASSGPNKLSVAYFLGEPMSSWQVHLVGNGIVLLDLYIALVLLSGKGMRSALWISIVYLLGMWIGVEHLGDFDPATGATDAGIAPPYLIAAILTYTTWRISQPISSSTAHTNRDHTLLWAHAARYIFGFLWAWDALFKWHPYFLSHFLSYLIEAQKNMPGWEGIYVQTWIDIIKSTSPLAFGFLAAITEAVIAWSLLSGKFLRYSMPVGIAFSFMVWSTAEGFGGPYSNGETGMPGNMFGNAVMYIFIFIQLMVLYRWPRHGGVEELENSFSENKVL
;
A
#
# COMPACT_ATOMS: atom_id res chain seq x y z
N MET A 1 17.11 -9.63 -3.80
CA MET A 1 15.67 -9.35 -3.95
C MET A 1 15.17 -8.27 -2.98
N PHE A 2 15.36 -8.40 -1.66
CA PHE A 2 14.91 -7.38 -0.69
C PHE A 2 15.51 -5.97 -0.89
N ALA A 3 16.76 -5.87 -1.36
CA ALA A 3 17.36 -4.58 -1.73
C ALA A 3 16.57 -3.88 -2.84
N TYR A 4 16.10 -4.62 -3.85
CA TYR A 4 15.29 -4.07 -4.94
C TYR A 4 13.93 -3.59 -4.43
N LEU A 5 13.22 -4.38 -3.60
CA LEU A 5 11.96 -3.96 -3.00
C LEU A 5 12.11 -2.66 -2.20
N ARG A 6 13.16 -2.59 -1.39
CA ARG A 6 13.50 -1.37 -0.63
C ARG A 6 13.75 -0.18 -1.55
N MET A 7 14.55 -0.36 -2.61
CA MET A 7 14.83 0.69 -3.59
C MET A 7 13.56 1.12 -4.34
N THR A 8 12.68 0.19 -4.71
CA THR A 8 11.39 0.50 -5.35
C THR A 8 10.53 1.38 -4.45
N LEU A 9 10.40 1.04 -3.15
CA LEU A 9 9.69 1.92 -2.21
C LEU A 9 10.38 3.27 -2.09
N GLY A 10 11.72 3.32 -2.11
CA GLY A 10 12.48 4.57 -2.14
C GLY A 10 12.20 5.44 -3.36
N VAL A 11 12.04 4.84 -4.54
CA VAL A 11 11.65 5.54 -5.77
C VAL A 11 10.21 6.06 -5.67
N ILE A 12 9.30 5.27 -5.11
CA ILE A 12 7.91 5.71 -4.84
C ILE A 12 7.91 6.94 -3.90
N TRP A 13 8.68 6.90 -2.81
CA TRP A 13 8.82 8.05 -1.92
C TRP A 13 9.51 9.25 -2.56
N LEU A 14 10.44 9.03 -3.48
CA LEU A 14 11.06 10.11 -4.25
C LEU A 14 10.06 10.77 -5.20
N TYR A 15 9.17 9.98 -5.81
CA TYR A 15 8.03 10.49 -6.56
C TYR A 15 7.10 11.31 -5.65
N ASN A 16 6.79 10.83 -4.44
CA ASN A 16 5.99 11.57 -3.46
C ASN A 16 6.64 12.90 -3.04
N THR A 17 7.97 12.91 -2.91
CA THR A 17 8.72 14.13 -2.64
C THR A 17 8.52 15.17 -3.76
N TRP A 18 8.57 14.72 -5.01
CA TRP A 18 8.32 15.57 -6.17
C TRP A 18 6.89 16.12 -6.13
N THR A 19 5.88 15.28 -5.94
CA THR A 19 4.47 15.71 -5.91
C THR A 19 4.19 16.62 -4.71
N ALA A 20 4.79 16.35 -3.55
CA ALA A 20 4.72 17.21 -2.37
C ALA A 20 5.27 18.62 -2.62
N SER A 21 6.25 18.75 -3.52
CA SER A 21 6.83 20.06 -3.88
C SER A 21 5.94 20.91 -4.80
N SER A 22 4.89 20.30 -5.37
CA SER A 22 4.02 20.92 -6.38
C SER A 22 3.10 22.02 -5.82
N GLY A 23 2.62 22.88 -6.72
CA GLY A 23 1.62 23.90 -6.40
C GLY A 23 0.31 23.34 -5.82
N PRO A 24 -0.29 22.29 -6.43
CA PRO A 24 -1.47 21.63 -5.88
C PRO A 24 -1.32 21.17 -4.43
N ASN A 25 -0.18 20.56 -4.07
CA ASN A 25 0.03 20.14 -2.68
C ASN A 25 0.09 21.33 -1.72
N LYS A 26 0.77 22.43 -2.11
CA LYS A 26 0.79 23.67 -1.31
C LYS A 26 -0.60 24.27 -1.15
N LEU A 27 -1.47 24.12 -2.16
CA LEU A 27 -2.86 24.56 -2.08
C LEU A 27 -3.64 23.73 -1.07
N SER A 28 -3.47 22.41 -1.08
CA SER A 28 -4.08 21.52 -0.10
C SER A 28 -3.62 21.84 1.33
N VAL A 29 -2.33 22.14 1.53
CA VAL A 29 -1.82 22.60 2.83
C VAL A 29 -2.44 23.92 3.25
N ALA A 30 -2.59 24.88 2.33
CA ALA A 30 -3.25 26.16 2.61
C ALA A 30 -4.71 25.96 3.06
N TYR A 31 -5.47 25.13 2.35
CA TYR A 31 -6.84 24.79 2.72
C TYR A 31 -6.91 24.07 4.07
N PHE A 32 -6.02 23.11 4.32
CA PHE A 32 -5.97 22.39 5.59
C PHE A 32 -5.70 23.32 6.78
N LEU A 33 -4.81 24.29 6.62
CA LEU A 33 -4.48 25.26 7.67
C LEU A 33 -5.50 26.40 7.78
N GLY A 34 -6.39 26.58 6.81
CA GLY A 34 -7.29 27.74 6.75
C GLY A 34 -6.54 29.06 6.48
N GLU A 35 -5.39 28.99 5.83
CA GLU A 35 -4.45 30.09 5.63
C GLU A 35 -4.27 30.41 4.14
N PRO A 36 -3.93 31.65 3.76
CA PRO A 36 -3.63 31.97 2.37
C PRO A 36 -2.32 31.29 1.92
N MET A 37 -2.20 31.00 0.63
CA MET A 37 -1.01 30.39 0.00
C MET A 37 0.31 31.14 0.24
N SER A 38 0.24 32.45 0.51
CA SER A 38 1.39 33.30 0.82
C SER A 38 1.82 33.25 2.29
N SER A 39 1.05 32.57 3.15
CA SER A 39 1.29 32.46 4.58
C SER A 39 2.59 31.69 4.84
N TRP A 40 3.43 32.20 5.74
CA TRP A 40 4.72 31.55 6.03
C TRP A 40 4.52 30.17 6.68
N GLN A 41 3.40 29.95 7.38
CA GLN A 41 3.01 28.65 7.94
C GLN A 41 2.78 27.62 6.85
N VAL A 42 2.09 27.98 5.76
CA VAL A 42 1.85 27.10 4.60
C VAL A 42 3.18 26.71 3.96
N HIS A 43 4.08 27.68 3.77
CA HIS A 43 5.41 27.40 3.23
C HIS A 43 6.25 26.52 4.17
N LEU A 44 6.21 26.77 5.47
CA LEU A 44 6.94 25.96 6.45
C LEU A 44 6.45 24.51 6.46
N VAL A 45 5.13 24.30 6.55
CA VAL A 45 4.53 22.95 6.56
C VAL A 45 4.78 22.24 5.23
N GLY A 46 4.52 22.91 4.10
CA GLY A 46 4.73 22.32 2.78
C GLY A 46 6.19 21.92 2.53
N ASN A 47 7.16 22.80 2.87
CA ASN A 47 8.58 22.47 2.75
C ASN A 47 9.00 21.39 3.77
N GLY A 48 8.42 21.37 4.96
CA GLY A 48 8.63 20.33 5.97
C GLY A 48 8.25 18.95 5.45
N ILE A 49 7.08 18.82 4.81
CA ILE A 49 6.63 17.58 4.17
C ILE A 49 7.61 17.14 3.08
N VAL A 50 8.03 18.05 2.20
CA VAL A 50 9.01 17.73 1.14
C VAL A 50 10.33 17.21 1.72
N LEU A 51 10.87 17.86 2.76
CA LEU A 51 12.12 17.44 3.39
C LEU A 51 11.99 16.07 4.09
N LEU A 52 10.82 15.82 4.69
CA LEU A 52 10.49 14.56 5.33
C LEU A 52 10.43 13.41 4.32
N ASP A 53 9.65 13.61 3.24
CA ASP A 53 9.49 12.64 2.16
C ASP A 53 10.85 12.35 1.49
N LEU A 54 11.65 13.40 1.24
CA LEU A 54 12.99 13.26 0.67
C LEU A 54 13.92 12.46 1.58
N TYR A 55 13.88 12.74 2.89
CA TYR A 55 14.68 11.99 3.86
C TYR A 55 14.33 10.50 3.84
N ILE A 56 13.03 10.16 3.90
CA ILE A 56 12.57 8.77 3.84
C ILE A 56 13.02 8.12 2.52
N ALA A 57 12.84 8.81 1.39
CA ALA A 57 13.27 8.33 0.07
C ALA A 57 14.78 8.01 0.04
N LEU A 58 15.63 8.92 0.50
CA LEU A 58 17.09 8.76 0.50
C LEU A 58 17.57 7.63 1.44
N VAL A 59 16.91 7.47 2.59
CA VAL A 59 17.18 6.33 3.49
C VAL A 59 16.78 5.02 2.83
N LEU A 60 15.61 4.97 2.19
CA LEU A 60 15.15 3.78 1.47
C LEU A 60 16.02 3.46 0.25
N LEU A 61 16.61 4.45 -0.43
CA LEU A 61 17.54 4.20 -1.54
C LEU A 61 18.91 3.73 -1.02
N SER A 62 19.47 4.40 -0.02
CA SER A 62 20.82 4.13 0.49
C SER A 62 20.90 2.92 1.45
N GLY A 63 19.86 2.70 2.24
CA GLY A 63 19.77 1.63 3.25
C GLY A 63 20.40 2.02 4.57
N LYS A 64 20.83 3.28 4.71
CA LYS A 64 21.46 3.84 5.90
C LYS A 64 20.42 4.61 6.69
N GLY A 65 20.24 4.28 7.98
CA GLY A 65 19.23 4.92 8.82
C GLY A 65 17.83 4.29 8.73
N MET A 66 17.70 3.05 8.28
CA MET A 66 16.40 2.39 8.11
C MET A 66 15.50 2.41 9.37
N ARG A 67 16.11 2.37 10.57
CA ARG A 67 15.37 2.45 11.83
C ARG A 67 14.75 3.83 12.06
N SER A 68 15.47 4.92 11.75
CA SER A 68 14.92 6.27 11.86
C SER A 68 13.86 6.52 10.80
N ALA A 69 14.08 6.08 9.56
CA ALA A 69 13.06 6.15 8.52
C ALA A 69 11.77 5.41 8.93
N LEU A 70 11.87 4.20 9.51
CA LEU A 70 10.69 3.48 10.01
C LEU A 70 9.89 4.32 11.02
N TRP A 71 10.53 4.83 12.07
CA TRP A 71 9.83 5.59 13.11
C TRP A 71 9.25 6.90 12.59
N ILE A 72 10.00 7.59 11.73
CA ILE A 72 9.53 8.81 11.07
C ILE A 72 8.32 8.50 10.19
N SER A 73 8.36 7.45 9.37
CA SER A 73 7.22 7.01 8.58
C SER A 73 6.03 6.64 9.45
N ILE A 74 6.21 5.94 10.57
CA ILE A 74 5.11 5.61 11.49
C ILE A 74 4.42 6.87 12.00
N VAL A 75 5.19 7.82 12.54
CA VAL A 75 4.63 9.06 13.11
C VAL A 75 3.95 9.89 12.02
N TYR A 76 4.61 10.06 10.88
CA TYR A 76 4.09 10.84 9.76
C TYR A 76 2.81 10.24 9.19
N LEU A 77 2.80 8.94 8.89
CA LEU A 77 1.66 8.28 8.28
C LEU A 77 0.48 8.17 9.25
N LEU A 78 0.70 7.96 10.55
CA LEU A 78 -0.38 8.04 11.54
C LEU A 78 -0.94 9.47 11.65
N GLY A 79 -0.08 10.48 11.60
CA GLY A 79 -0.49 11.89 11.57
C GLY A 79 -1.33 12.22 10.33
N MET A 80 -0.91 11.76 9.15
CA MET A 80 -1.67 11.89 7.91
C MET A 80 -3.00 11.16 7.99
N TRP A 81 -3.01 9.91 8.45
CA TRP A 81 -4.22 9.11 8.53
C TRP A 81 -5.28 9.74 9.45
N ILE A 82 -4.87 10.20 10.64
CA ILE A 82 -5.79 10.76 11.63
C ILE A 82 -6.18 12.20 11.27
N GLY A 83 -5.18 13.03 10.92
CA GLY A 83 -5.36 14.47 10.78
C GLY A 83 -5.82 14.93 9.40
N VAL A 84 -5.40 14.24 8.34
CA VAL A 84 -5.69 14.63 6.94
C VAL A 84 -6.76 13.73 6.35
N GLU A 85 -6.62 12.42 6.52
CA GLU A 85 -7.53 11.43 5.95
C GLU A 85 -8.73 11.12 6.85
N HIS A 86 -8.79 11.67 8.07
CA HIS A 86 -9.88 11.47 9.02
C HIS A 86 -10.21 10.00 9.29
N LEU A 87 -9.17 9.14 9.27
CA LEU A 87 -9.23 7.67 9.37
C LEU A 87 -9.74 6.94 8.12
N GLY A 88 -9.88 7.63 6.99
CA GLY A 88 -10.41 7.11 5.73
C GLY A 88 -11.76 7.75 5.36
N ASP A 89 -12.22 7.49 4.14
CA ASP A 89 -13.53 7.91 3.64
C ASP A 89 -14.50 6.71 3.67
N PHE A 90 -15.19 6.58 4.80
CA PHE A 90 -16.15 5.52 5.07
C PHE A 90 -17.54 6.09 5.29
N ASP A 91 -18.28 6.23 4.19
CA ASP A 91 -19.65 6.71 4.26
C ASP A 91 -20.60 5.70 3.59
N PRO A 92 -21.38 4.95 4.38
CA PRO A 92 -22.39 4.03 3.85
C PRO A 92 -23.46 4.70 2.96
N ALA A 93 -23.66 6.03 3.09
CA ALA A 93 -24.61 6.81 2.32
C ALA A 93 -24.09 7.18 0.92
N THR A 94 -22.77 7.35 0.76
CA THR A 94 -22.12 7.55 -0.54
C THR A 94 -21.46 6.28 -1.07
N GLY A 95 -21.41 5.23 -0.23
CA GLY A 95 -20.72 3.96 -0.42
C GLY A 95 -19.21 4.10 -0.63
N ALA A 96 -18.61 5.18 -0.11
CA ALA A 96 -17.16 5.29 0.01
C ALA A 96 -16.61 4.17 0.89
N THR A 97 -15.55 3.51 0.42
CA THR A 97 -14.99 2.30 1.05
C THR A 97 -13.49 2.42 1.30
N ASP A 98 -12.92 3.62 1.25
CA ASP A 98 -11.47 3.80 1.21
C ASP A 98 -10.90 4.05 2.61
N ALA A 99 -9.93 3.25 3.03
CA ALA A 99 -9.23 3.41 4.30
C ALA A 99 -8.24 4.59 4.35
N GLY A 100 -8.04 5.26 3.22
CA GLY A 100 -7.00 6.25 3.02
C GLY A 100 -5.67 5.59 2.60
N ILE A 101 -4.75 6.42 2.13
CA ILE A 101 -3.46 5.98 1.59
C ILE A 101 -2.41 5.71 2.67
N ALA A 102 -2.54 6.33 3.84
CA ALA A 102 -1.54 6.20 4.88
C ALA A 102 -1.39 4.76 5.42
N PRO A 103 -2.48 3.98 5.67
CA PRO A 103 -2.37 2.59 6.10
C PRO A 103 -1.57 1.68 5.14
N PRO A 104 -1.81 1.64 3.82
CA PRO A 104 -0.96 0.86 2.92
C PRO A 104 0.51 1.28 2.93
N TYR A 105 0.81 2.58 2.99
CA TYR A 105 2.19 3.05 3.13
C TYR A 105 2.85 2.58 4.42
N LEU A 106 2.10 2.58 5.52
CA LEU A 106 2.59 2.16 6.83
C LEU A 106 2.94 0.67 6.82
N ILE A 107 2.05 -0.15 6.26
CA ILE A 107 2.28 -1.60 6.06
C ILE A 107 3.51 -1.82 5.20
N ALA A 108 3.63 -1.11 4.07
CA ALA A 108 4.76 -1.23 3.16
C ALA A 108 6.09 -0.82 3.82
N ALA A 109 6.09 0.22 4.65
CA ALA A 109 7.27 0.66 5.41
C ALA A 109 7.71 -0.39 6.45
N ILE A 110 6.76 -0.97 7.19
CA ILE A 110 7.03 -2.05 8.15
C ILE A 110 7.58 -3.28 7.43
N LEU A 111 6.96 -3.72 6.33
CA LEU A 111 7.45 -4.86 5.55
C LEU A 111 8.83 -4.59 4.94
N THR A 112 9.07 -3.38 4.44
CA THR A 112 10.38 -3.00 3.88
C THR A 112 11.47 -2.99 4.94
N TYR A 113 11.18 -2.47 6.13
CA TYR A 113 12.12 -2.50 7.26
C TYR A 113 12.40 -3.93 7.72
N THR A 114 11.36 -4.75 7.90
CA THR A 114 11.52 -6.15 8.37
C THR A 114 12.30 -6.98 7.36
N THR A 115 11.99 -6.87 6.07
CA THR A 115 12.73 -7.56 5.00
C THR A 115 14.17 -7.07 4.88
N TRP A 116 14.41 -5.76 4.99
CA TRP A 116 15.77 -5.20 5.07
C TRP A 116 16.53 -5.79 6.28
N ARG A 117 15.90 -5.85 7.46
CA ARG A 117 16.52 -6.36 8.68
C ARG A 117 16.85 -7.84 8.58
N ILE A 118 15.97 -8.66 8.01
CA ILE A 118 16.20 -10.10 7.77
C ILE A 118 17.36 -10.32 6.78
N SER A 119 17.58 -9.39 5.85
CA SER A 119 18.67 -9.48 4.87
C SER A 119 20.05 -9.10 5.42
N GLN A 120 20.13 -8.58 6.65
CA GLN A 120 21.43 -8.23 7.27
C GLN A 120 22.12 -9.48 7.85
N PRO A 121 23.47 -9.54 7.83
CA PRO A 121 24.22 -10.66 8.38
C PRO A 121 23.97 -10.84 9.89
N ILE A 122 23.88 -12.10 10.32
CA ILE A 122 23.75 -12.50 11.73
C ILE A 122 25.16 -12.56 12.33
N SER A 123 25.44 -11.78 13.38
CA SER A 123 26.78 -11.73 13.99
C SER A 123 26.84 -12.21 15.45
N SER A 124 25.73 -12.63 16.06
CA SER A 124 25.70 -13.07 17.47
C SER A 124 24.49 -13.95 17.80
N SER A 125 24.54 -14.69 18.91
CA SER A 125 23.40 -15.50 19.40
C SER A 125 22.15 -14.66 19.69
N THR A 126 22.30 -13.44 20.19
CA THR A 126 21.21 -12.44 20.35
C THR A 126 20.53 -12.10 19.03
N ALA A 127 21.18 -12.34 17.88
CA ALA A 127 20.60 -12.05 16.58
C ALA A 127 19.50 -13.06 16.17
N HIS A 128 19.46 -14.26 16.74
CA HIS A 128 18.35 -15.21 16.51
C HIS A 128 17.03 -14.70 17.11
N THR A 129 17.02 -14.30 18.38
CA THR A 129 15.83 -13.73 19.04
C THR A 129 15.33 -12.47 18.31
N ASN A 130 16.26 -11.62 17.85
CA ASN A 130 15.90 -10.44 17.06
C ASN A 130 15.29 -10.78 15.69
N ARG A 131 15.72 -11.89 15.07
CA ARG A 131 15.17 -12.37 13.81
C ARG A 131 13.74 -12.90 13.99
N ASP A 132 13.47 -13.60 15.08
CA ASP A 132 12.11 -14.07 15.43
C ASP A 132 11.16 -12.89 15.65
N HIS A 133 11.59 -11.88 16.40
CA HIS A 133 10.82 -10.64 16.55
C HIS A 133 10.56 -9.95 15.19
N THR A 134 11.55 -9.95 14.30
CA THR A 134 11.38 -9.35 12.96
C THR A 134 10.36 -10.11 12.11
N LEU A 135 10.33 -11.44 12.20
CA LEU A 135 9.33 -12.27 11.54
C LEU A 135 7.92 -12.08 12.14
N LEU A 136 7.83 -11.91 13.47
CA LEU A 136 6.57 -11.55 14.13
C LEU A 136 5.99 -10.24 13.57
N TRP A 137 6.83 -9.21 13.40
CA TRP A 137 6.40 -7.95 12.79
C TRP A 137 5.96 -8.11 11.33
N ALA A 138 6.62 -8.98 10.56
CA ALA A 138 6.19 -9.27 9.20
C ALA A 138 4.84 -10.02 9.16
N HIS A 139 4.60 -10.93 10.11
CA HIS A 139 3.29 -11.56 10.28
C HIS A 139 2.22 -10.57 10.74
N ALA A 140 2.55 -9.67 11.67
CA ALA A 140 1.65 -8.59 12.08
C ALA A 140 1.28 -7.69 10.89
N ALA A 141 2.24 -7.30 10.05
CA ALA A 141 1.97 -6.51 8.85
C ALA A 141 1.04 -7.26 7.87
N ARG A 142 1.19 -8.58 7.69
CA ARG A 142 0.22 -9.38 6.93
C ARG A 142 -1.17 -9.34 7.56
N TYR A 143 -1.27 -9.47 8.88
CA TYR A 143 -2.57 -9.41 9.56
C TYR A 143 -3.22 -8.03 9.39
N ILE A 144 -2.48 -6.95 9.58
CA ILE A 144 -2.96 -5.58 9.37
C ILE A 144 -3.44 -5.39 7.93
N PHE A 145 -2.68 -5.90 6.96
CA PHE A 145 -3.11 -5.87 5.56
C PHE A 145 -4.37 -6.73 5.32
N GLY A 146 -4.46 -7.90 5.94
CA GLY A 146 -5.67 -8.73 5.88
C GLY A 146 -6.88 -8.06 6.50
N PHE A 147 -6.70 -7.29 7.59
CA PHE A 147 -7.76 -6.48 8.19
C PHE A 147 -8.17 -5.33 7.27
N LEU A 148 -7.24 -4.68 6.59
CA LEU A 148 -7.52 -3.65 5.61
C LEU A 148 -8.40 -4.19 4.47
N TRP A 149 -8.04 -5.35 3.91
CA TRP A 149 -8.88 -6.04 2.90
C TRP A 149 -10.22 -6.52 3.46
N ALA A 150 -10.27 -6.98 4.72
CA ALA A 150 -11.52 -7.39 5.34
C ALA A 150 -12.46 -6.19 5.49
N TRP A 151 -11.89 -5.06 5.87
CA TRP A 151 -12.60 -3.80 6.00
C TRP A 151 -13.16 -3.34 4.66
N ASP A 152 -12.31 -3.31 3.62
CA ASP A 152 -12.71 -3.02 2.25
C ASP A 152 -13.88 -3.93 1.81
N ALA A 153 -13.75 -5.25 2.03
CA ALA A 153 -14.77 -6.22 1.69
C ALA A 153 -16.11 -5.97 2.41
N LEU A 154 -16.09 -5.62 3.70
CA LEU A 154 -17.31 -5.33 4.47
C LEU A 154 -18.15 -4.24 3.80
N PHE A 155 -17.51 -3.18 3.30
CA PHE A 155 -18.20 -2.09 2.63
C PHE A 155 -18.69 -2.46 1.22
N LYS A 156 -18.01 -3.37 0.51
CA LYS A 156 -18.52 -3.89 -0.77
C LYS A 156 -19.74 -4.79 -0.65
N TRP A 157 -19.99 -5.36 0.53
CA TRP A 157 -21.26 -6.04 0.81
C TRP A 157 -22.39 -5.07 1.13
N HIS A 158 -22.13 -3.77 1.26
CA HIS A 158 -23.17 -2.79 1.52
C HIS A 158 -24.14 -2.67 0.33
N PRO A 159 -25.48 -2.66 0.55
CA PRO A 159 -26.45 -2.57 -0.54
C PRO A 159 -26.25 -1.36 -1.44
N TYR A 160 -25.79 -0.24 -0.89
CA TYR A 160 -25.51 0.97 -1.67
C TYR A 160 -24.39 0.72 -2.68
N PHE A 161 -23.27 0.12 -2.26
CA PHE A 161 -22.17 -0.23 -3.17
C PHE A 161 -22.64 -1.16 -4.28
N LEU A 162 -23.36 -2.22 -3.94
CA LEU A 162 -23.83 -3.21 -4.91
C LEU A 162 -24.81 -2.62 -5.95
N SER A 163 -25.68 -1.70 -5.53
CA SER A 163 -26.64 -1.03 -6.41
C SER A 163 -26.03 0.11 -7.24
N HIS A 164 -24.91 0.69 -6.80
CA HIS A 164 -24.24 1.82 -7.44
C HIS A 164 -22.85 1.49 -8.00
N PHE A 165 -22.47 0.21 -8.05
CA PHE A 165 -21.15 -0.26 -8.50
C PHE A 165 -20.71 0.39 -9.82
N LEU A 166 -21.59 0.39 -10.82
CA LEU A 166 -21.31 0.97 -12.13
C LEU A 166 -21.23 2.50 -12.10
N SER A 167 -21.97 3.15 -11.19
CA SER A 167 -21.96 4.60 -11.05
C SER A 167 -20.58 5.12 -10.64
N TYR A 168 -19.87 4.41 -9.75
CA TYR A 168 -18.49 4.79 -9.37
C TYR A 168 -17.54 4.77 -10.56
N LEU A 169 -17.63 3.76 -11.43
CA LEU A 169 -16.79 3.68 -12.62
C LEU A 169 -17.13 4.77 -13.64
N ILE A 170 -18.42 5.06 -13.83
CA ILE A 170 -18.86 6.16 -14.71
C ILE A 170 -18.39 7.50 -14.15
N GLU A 171 -18.43 7.69 -12.84
CA GLU A 171 -18.00 8.92 -12.20
C GLU A 171 -16.49 9.12 -12.29
N ALA A 172 -15.70 8.08 -12.01
CA ALA A 172 -14.25 8.09 -12.22
C ALA A 172 -13.90 8.45 -13.68
N GLN A 173 -14.63 7.89 -14.65
CA GLN A 173 -14.36 8.13 -16.07
C GLN A 173 -14.53 9.60 -16.50
N LYS A 174 -15.40 10.40 -15.85
CA LYS A 174 -15.78 11.76 -16.31
C LYS A 174 -14.57 12.67 -16.52
N ASN A 175 -13.51 12.48 -15.74
CA ASN A 175 -12.33 13.33 -15.75
C ASN A 175 -11.16 12.73 -16.54
N MET A 176 -11.33 11.55 -17.16
CA MET A 176 -10.26 10.84 -17.87
C MET A 176 -10.21 11.21 -19.36
N PRO A 177 -9.17 11.92 -19.83
CA PRO A 177 -9.05 12.27 -21.24
C PRO A 177 -8.43 11.14 -22.08
N GLY A 178 -8.70 11.16 -23.38
CA GLY A 178 -7.97 10.35 -24.35
C GLY A 178 -8.15 8.84 -24.21
N TRP A 179 -7.04 8.10 -24.16
CA TRP A 179 -7.05 6.63 -24.19
C TRP A 179 -7.54 6.00 -22.87
N GLU A 180 -7.34 6.68 -21.74
CA GLU A 180 -7.79 6.23 -20.41
C GLU A 180 -9.32 6.18 -20.35
N GLY A 181 -9.98 7.23 -20.80
CA GLY A 181 -11.44 7.28 -20.90
C GLY A 181 -12.02 6.19 -21.82
N ILE A 182 -11.34 5.86 -22.93
CA ILE A 182 -11.74 4.78 -23.84
C ILE A 182 -11.56 3.40 -23.18
N TYR A 183 -10.45 3.21 -22.47
CA TYR A 183 -10.17 1.98 -21.73
C TYR A 183 -11.24 1.72 -20.66
N VAL A 184 -11.56 2.74 -19.85
CA VAL A 184 -12.60 2.61 -18.82
C VAL A 184 -14.00 2.48 -19.44
N GLN A 185 -14.29 3.16 -20.56
CA GLN A 185 -15.55 2.98 -21.30
C GLN A 185 -15.75 1.51 -21.69
N THR A 186 -14.69 0.86 -22.16
CA THR A 186 -14.73 -0.55 -22.57
C THR A 186 -15.17 -1.45 -21.41
N TRP A 187 -14.63 -1.22 -20.21
CA TRP A 187 -15.05 -1.93 -19.00
C TRP A 187 -16.50 -1.63 -18.61
N ILE A 188 -16.90 -0.36 -18.67
CA ILE A 188 -18.29 0.06 -18.42
C ILE A 188 -19.26 -0.67 -19.35
N ASP A 189 -18.93 -0.80 -20.64
CA ASP A 189 -19.79 -1.47 -21.63
C ASP A 189 -19.85 -2.99 -21.41
N ILE A 190 -18.74 -3.63 -21.01
CA ILE A 190 -18.71 -5.05 -20.60
C ILE A 190 -19.60 -5.28 -19.37
N ILE A 191 -19.51 -4.41 -18.37
CA ILE A 191 -20.29 -4.53 -17.13
C ILE A 191 -21.78 -4.34 -17.43
N LYS A 192 -22.13 -3.33 -18.23
CA LYS A 192 -23.52 -3.07 -18.66
C LYS A 192 -24.12 -4.23 -19.45
N SER A 193 -23.35 -4.86 -20.33
CA SER A 193 -23.82 -5.97 -21.16
C SER A 193 -23.96 -7.31 -20.41
N THR A 194 -23.30 -7.45 -19.26
CA THR A 194 -23.37 -8.67 -18.43
C THR A 194 -24.36 -8.49 -17.26
N SER A 195 -23.99 -7.69 -16.27
CA SER A 195 -24.79 -7.33 -15.08
C SER A 195 -23.92 -6.52 -14.11
N PRO A 196 -24.25 -5.25 -13.82
CA PRO A 196 -23.57 -4.46 -12.80
C PRO A 196 -23.53 -5.13 -11.42
N LEU A 197 -24.65 -5.75 -11.02
CA LEU A 197 -24.77 -6.40 -9.73
C LEU A 197 -23.86 -7.63 -9.62
N ALA A 198 -23.72 -8.40 -10.70
CA ALA A 198 -22.82 -9.56 -10.71
C ALA A 198 -21.35 -9.15 -10.53
N PHE A 199 -20.92 -8.06 -11.17
CA PHE A 199 -19.57 -7.51 -10.98
C PHE A 199 -19.36 -6.95 -9.57
N GLY A 200 -20.37 -6.28 -8.99
CA GLY A 200 -20.34 -5.84 -7.59
C GLY A 200 -20.13 -7.01 -6.61
N PHE A 201 -20.89 -8.10 -6.78
CA PHE A 201 -20.70 -9.32 -5.98
C PHE A 201 -19.34 -9.97 -6.24
N LEU A 202 -18.87 -10.03 -7.48
CA LEU A 202 -17.55 -10.60 -7.81
C LEU A 202 -16.43 -9.82 -7.10
N ALA A 203 -16.50 -8.50 -7.08
CA ALA A 203 -15.58 -7.65 -6.33
C ALA A 203 -15.65 -7.96 -4.83
N ALA A 204 -16.84 -7.92 -4.23
CA ALA A 204 -17.04 -8.20 -2.80
C ALA A 204 -16.52 -9.58 -2.36
N ILE A 205 -16.78 -10.63 -3.17
CA ILE A 205 -16.30 -11.98 -2.92
C ILE A 205 -14.78 -12.05 -3.05
N THR A 206 -14.21 -11.43 -4.09
CA THR A 206 -12.76 -11.45 -4.33
C THR A 206 -12.02 -10.83 -3.16
N GLU A 207 -12.44 -9.67 -2.69
CA GLU A 207 -11.82 -9.02 -1.54
C GLU A 207 -11.98 -9.83 -0.25
N ALA A 208 -13.16 -10.41 0.00
CA ALA A 208 -13.40 -11.25 1.17
C ALA A 208 -12.50 -12.50 1.19
N VAL A 209 -12.30 -13.14 0.03
CA VAL A 209 -11.41 -14.31 -0.10
C VAL A 209 -9.95 -13.91 0.13
N ILE A 210 -9.52 -12.78 -0.42
CA ILE A 210 -8.17 -12.24 -0.20
C ILE A 210 -7.96 -11.93 1.29
N ALA A 211 -8.90 -11.21 1.91
CA ALA A 211 -8.87 -10.89 3.34
C ALA A 211 -8.77 -12.14 4.20
N TRP A 212 -9.64 -13.12 3.96
CA TRP A 212 -9.63 -14.39 4.68
C TRP A 212 -8.31 -15.14 4.50
N SER A 213 -7.75 -15.15 3.29
CA SER A 213 -6.45 -15.76 3.02
C SER A 213 -5.31 -15.06 3.77
N LEU A 214 -5.29 -13.72 3.76
CA LEU A 214 -4.31 -12.90 4.46
C LEU A 214 -4.41 -13.03 5.96
N LEU A 215 -5.59 -13.18 6.54
CA LEU A 215 -5.77 -13.39 7.98
C LEU A 215 -5.44 -14.84 8.37
N SER A 216 -6.07 -15.83 7.73
CA SER A 216 -5.87 -17.24 8.08
C SER A 216 -4.48 -17.79 7.75
N GLY A 217 -3.79 -17.18 6.78
CA GLY A 217 -2.53 -17.69 6.23
C GLY A 217 -2.70 -18.88 5.28
N LYS A 218 -3.95 -19.26 4.99
CA LYS A 218 -4.29 -20.34 4.04
C LYS A 218 -4.39 -19.77 2.62
N PHE A 219 -4.06 -20.58 1.62
CA PHE A 219 -4.15 -20.21 0.20
C PHE A 219 -3.33 -19.00 -0.26
N LEU A 220 -2.38 -18.51 0.56
CA LEU A 220 -1.53 -17.36 0.26
C LEU A 220 -0.85 -17.43 -1.12
N ARG A 221 -0.41 -18.63 -1.53
CA ARG A 221 0.23 -18.85 -2.84
C ARG A 221 -0.67 -18.46 -4.03
N TYR A 222 -1.98 -18.63 -3.89
CA TYR A 222 -2.96 -18.33 -4.94
C TYR A 222 -3.58 -16.95 -4.76
N SER A 223 -3.86 -16.55 -3.52
CA SER A 223 -4.47 -15.25 -3.25
C SER A 223 -3.56 -14.08 -3.56
N MET A 224 -2.23 -14.21 -3.41
CA MET A 224 -1.30 -13.12 -3.70
C MET A 224 -1.32 -12.69 -5.18
N PRO A 225 -1.17 -13.59 -6.19
CA PRO A 225 -1.35 -13.20 -7.59
C PRO A 225 -2.74 -12.62 -7.90
N VAL A 226 -3.80 -13.18 -7.31
CA VAL A 226 -5.17 -12.67 -7.49
C VAL A 226 -5.30 -11.26 -6.92
N GLY A 227 -4.75 -11.00 -5.74
CA GLY A 227 -4.73 -9.68 -5.12
C GLY A 227 -3.93 -8.65 -5.94
N ILE A 228 -2.81 -9.05 -6.56
CA ILE A 228 -2.08 -8.20 -7.50
C ILE A 228 -2.96 -7.86 -8.72
N ALA A 229 -3.57 -8.87 -9.35
CA ALA A 229 -4.41 -8.66 -10.53
C ALA A 229 -5.65 -7.81 -10.21
N PHE A 230 -6.30 -8.05 -9.08
CA PHE A 230 -7.45 -7.28 -8.63
C PHE A 230 -7.08 -5.84 -8.30
N SER A 231 -5.98 -5.62 -7.58
CA SER A 231 -5.49 -4.26 -7.29
C SER A 231 -5.13 -3.53 -8.59
N PHE A 232 -4.49 -4.20 -9.56
CA PHE A 232 -4.22 -3.61 -10.86
C PHE A 232 -5.50 -3.20 -11.60
N MET A 233 -6.54 -4.04 -11.55
CA MET A 233 -7.84 -3.74 -12.13
C MET A 233 -8.51 -2.53 -11.47
N VAL A 234 -8.46 -2.42 -10.15
CA VAL A 234 -8.96 -1.24 -9.42
C VAL A 234 -8.17 0.01 -9.82
N TRP A 235 -6.84 -0.09 -9.83
CA TRP A 235 -5.96 1.01 -10.21
C TRP A 235 -6.23 1.52 -11.63
N SER A 236 -6.37 0.62 -12.61
CA SER A 236 -6.58 1.01 -14.02
C SER A 236 -7.99 1.49 -14.33
N THR A 237 -8.97 1.23 -13.45
CA THR A 237 -10.38 1.58 -13.68
C THR A 237 -10.88 2.62 -12.68
N ALA A 238 -11.16 2.21 -11.45
CA ALA A 238 -11.73 3.08 -10.41
C ALA A 238 -10.78 4.21 -10.00
N GLU A 239 -9.46 3.98 -10.00
CA GLU A 239 -8.47 5.02 -9.69
C GLU A 239 -7.90 5.72 -10.95
N GLY A 240 -8.34 5.35 -12.15
CA GLY A 240 -7.93 6.03 -13.40
C GLY A 240 -6.43 6.09 -13.67
N PHE A 241 -5.69 5.02 -13.37
CA PHE A 241 -4.23 5.01 -13.40
C PHE A 241 -3.59 6.06 -12.46
N GLY A 242 -4.26 6.40 -11.36
CA GLY A 242 -3.87 7.44 -10.40
C GLY A 242 -2.39 7.41 -9.98
N GLY A 243 -1.90 8.54 -9.47
CA GLY A 243 -0.47 8.76 -9.23
C GLY A 243 0.14 9.67 -10.30
N PRO A 244 1.00 9.21 -11.22
CA PRO A 244 1.67 10.06 -12.22
C PRO A 244 0.74 10.62 -13.31
N TYR A 245 -0.49 10.11 -13.42
CA TYR A 245 -1.44 10.48 -14.48
C TYR A 245 -2.60 11.37 -13.98
N SER A 246 -2.96 11.31 -12.69
CA SER A 246 -3.97 12.19 -12.10
C SER A 246 -3.61 12.54 -10.64
N ASN A 247 -3.70 13.84 -10.30
CA ASN A 247 -3.57 14.31 -8.93
C ASN A 247 -4.97 14.35 -8.30
N GLY A 248 -5.21 13.52 -7.27
CA GLY A 248 -6.32 13.72 -6.34
C GLY A 248 -7.68 13.15 -6.76
N GLU A 249 -7.73 12.06 -7.51
CA GLU A 249 -8.97 11.28 -7.64
C GLU A 249 -9.04 10.19 -6.54
N THR A 250 -10.21 10.12 -5.88
CA THR A 250 -10.64 9.24 -4.76
C THR A 250 -9.55 8.80 -3.77
N GLY A 251 -9.61 9.34 -2.55
CA GLY A 251 -8.84 8.83 -1.40
C GLY A 251 -7.34 9.15 -1.37
N MET A 252 -6.79 9.86 -2.36
CA MET A 252 -5.39 10.29 -2.37
C MET A 252 -5.20 11.70 -1.78
N PRO A 253 -4.43 11.86 -0.69
CA PRO A 253 -3.66 13.07 -0.44
C PRO A 253 -2.78 13.31 -1.68
N GLY A 254 -2.85 14.51 -2.26
CA GLY A 254 -2.23 14.85 -3.55
C GLY A 254 -0.70 14.71 -3.64
N ASN A 255 -0.04 14.14 -2.62
CA ASN A 255 1.39 13.86 -2.57
C ASN A 255 1.75 12.35 -2.56
N MET A 256 0.79 11.41 -2.62
CA MET A 256 1.10 9.98 -2.46
C MET A 256 0.75 9.14 -3.70
N PHE A 257 1.64 8.19 -4.05
CA PHE A 257 1.45 7.19 -5.12
C PHE A 257 0.36 6.19 -4.70
N GLY A 258 -0.73 6.12 -5.45
CA GLY A 258 -2.05 5.55 -5.12
C GLY A 258 -2.20 4.22 -4.38
N ASN A 259 -3.43 4.01 -3.87
CA ASN A 259 -3.81 2.95 -2.95
C ASN A 259 -3.58 1.55 -3.52
N ALA A 260 -4.22 1.28 -4.65
CA ALA A 260 -4.13 -0.02 -5.29
C ALA A 260 -2.70 -0.37 -5.74
N VAL A 261 -1.87 0.62 -6.10
CA VAL A 261 -0.46 0.39 -6.43
C VAL A 261 0.34 -0.05 -5.21
N MET A 262 0.08 0.56 -4.06
CA MET A 262 0.69 0.13 -2.80
C MET A 262 0.25 -1.26 -2.39
N TYR A 263 -1.00 -1.66 -2.65
CA TYR A 263 -1.47 -3.03 -2.43
C TYR A 263 -0.71 -4.03 -3.29
N ILE A 264 -0.50 -3.73 -4.58
CA ILE A 264 0.33 -4.55 -5.48
C ILE A 264 1.74 -4.71 -4.89
N PHE A 265 2.35 -3.60 -4.46
CA PHE A 265 3.69 -3.62 -3.90
C PHE A 265 3.77 -4.46 -2.62
N ILE A 266 2.78 -4.35 -1.72
CA ILE A 266 2.68 -5.18 -0.50
C ILE A 266 2.54 -6.66 -0.86
N PHE A 267 1.68 -7.03 -1.82
CA PHE A 267 1.58 -8.42 -2.26
C PHE A 267 2.91 -8.95 -2.82
N ILE A 268 3.62 -8.17 -3.62
CA ILE A 268 4.94 -8.55 -4.13
C ILE A 268 5.91 -8.77 -2.95
N GLN A 269 5.95 -7.87 -1.97
CA GLN A 269 6.78 -8.05 -0.78
C GLN A 269 6.44 -9.33 -0.01
N LEU A 270 5.16 -9.60 0.21
CA LEU A 270 4.70 -10.82 0.89
C LEU A 270 5.03 -12.06 0.05
N MET A 271 4.84 -12.04 -1.28
CA MET A 271 5.24 -13.14 -2.16
C MET A 271 6.73 -13.43 -2.03
N VAL A 272 7.57 -12.39 -2.05
CA VAL A 272 9.02 -12.54 -1.87
C VAL A 272 9.34 -13.12 -0.49
N LEU A 273 8.71 -12.60 0.57
CA LEU A 273 8.94 -13.03 1.95
C LEU A 273 8.53 -14.50 2.17
N TYR A 274 7.36 -14.91 1.66
CA TYR A 274 6.82 -16.26 1.84
C TYR A 274 7.34 -17.29 0.83
N ARG A 275 7.87 -16.85 -0.32
CA ARG A 275 8.50 -17.72 -1.34
C ARG A 275 10.01 -17.85 -1.14
N TRP A 276 10.62 -17.04 -0.27
CA TRP A 276 12.02 -17.18 0.08
C TRP A 276 12.27 -18.55 0.74
N PRO A 277 13.24 -19.36 0.26
CA PRO A 277 13.44 -20.70 0.80
C PRO A 277 13.86 -20.66 2.27
N ARG A 278 13.25 -21.50 3.12
CA ARG A 278 13.84 -21.96 4.40
C ARG A 278 14.98 -22.97 4.17
N HIS A 279 15.73 -22.87 3.06
CA HIS A 279 16.72 -23.90 2.72
C HIS A 279 18.02 -23.77 3.52
N GLY A 280 18.35 -22.57 4.02
CA GLY A 280 19.56 -22.39 4.84
C GLY A 280 19.52 -23.13 6.18
N GLY A 281 18.34 -23.29 6.79
CA GLY A 281 18.25 -23.94 8.10
C GLY A 281 18.37 -25.47 8.05
N VAL A 282 18.00 -26.09 6.93
CA VAL A 282 18.13 -27.55 6.74
C VAL A 282 19.57 -27.90 6.38
N GLU A 283 20.20 -27.13 5.50
CA GLU A 283 21.63 -27.29 5.17
C GLU A 283 22.55 -27.00 6.36
N GLU A 284 22.29 -25.96 7.17
CA GLU A 284 23.05 -25.68 8.39
C GLU A 284 22.87 -26.77 9.46
N LEU A 285 21.65 -27.31 9.61
CA LEU A 285 21.41 -28.45 10.51
C LEU A 285 22.11 -29.71 10.00
N GLU A 286 21.97 -30.04 8.71
CA GLU A 286 22.65 -31.19 8.09
C GLU A 286 24.18 -31.09 8.19
N ASN A 287 24.75 -29.88 8.02
CA ASN A 287 26.18 -29.63 8.22
C ASN A 287 26.60 -29.73 9.70
N SER A 288 25.77 -29.28 10.64
CA SER A 288 26.04 -29.45 12.08
C SER A 288 25.99 -30.92 12.54
N PHE A 289 25.18 -31.75 11.87
CA PHE A 289 25.11 -33.19 12.12
C PHE A 289 26.23 -33.98 11.42
N SER A 290 26.80 -33.45 10.33
CA SER A 290 27.93 -34.08 9.64
C SER A 290 29.26 -33.79 10.34
N GLU A 291 29.46 -32.57 10.88
CA GLU A 291 30.65 -32.22 11.68
C GLU A 291 30.74 -33.01 13.01
N ASN A 292 29.60 -33.33 13.64
CA ASN A 292 29.57 -34.11 14.88
C ASN A 292 29.80 -35.63 14.70
N LYS A 293 29.93 -36.14 13.47
CA LYS A 293 30.22 -37.56 13.20
C LYS A 293 31.71 -37.85 12.97
N VAL A 294 32.59 -36.85 13.10
CA VAL A 294 34.03 -36.96 12.84
C VAL A 294 34.87 -37.00 14.14
N LEU A 295 34.23 -37.14 15.30
CA LEU A 295 34.89 -37.41 16.59
C LEU A 295 34.51 -38.80 17.11
#